data_AF-A0A6A5UT79-F1
#
_entry.id   AF-A0A6A5UT79-F1
#
_cell.length_a   1.000
_cell.length_b   1.000
_cell.length_c   1.000
_cell.angle_alpha   90.00
_cell.angle_beta   90.00
_cell.angle_gamma   90.00
#
_symmetry.space_group_name_H-M   'P 1'
#
loop_
_entity.id
_entity.type
_entity.pdbx_description
1 polymer ?
#
loop_
_entity_poly.entity_id
_entity_poly.type
_entity_poly.pdbx_seq_one_letter_code
_entity_poly.pdbx_strand_id
1 'polypeptide(L)'
;MANSNSADRTSKLDDESHKAIKDLLIGMIAVEDEMTTFSVHVAAQNVQDQPLNRWPTYTGYRNLATVSKTLSDTTARIKALVSDLSFAQCNVGPFVAQARHISLKVSTDVSSTMKILNEKAAKYISETNAESNQGQTNDIATAVIIGALGEIIKHSTEAANHVWAALDLLESLSCSPPGGKKPATADTRHRIPWICWASTAFLLCVALLNGSSVSGNHGNLQLPGYGAKSHVEGVIIDMKNTCSLMNQNLQASALIQNATLTDINRRFQTLEKAFESNSERIDSLWEALGPPNSDGTYFTTATSTEQTAVSDARFRKLQSSLQEQLEQMKADALAFKRQVQRSEVRLHTRLGKLEPRMEDGTKHDNLRGDFPVIVDSRSLGQGRPGRAEYYQ
;
A
#
# COMPACT_ATOMS: atom_id res chain seq x y z
N MET A 1 -23.83 40.96 15.62
CA MET A 1 -24.38 40.61 14.29
C MET A 1 -23.33 40.06 13.30
N ALA A 2 -22.16 39.54 13.74
CA ALA A 2 -21.12 39.05 12.81
C ALA A 2 -21.18 37.54 12.47
N ASN A 3 -22.11 36.77 13.05
CA ASN A 3 -22.12 35.31 12.91
C ASN A 3 -22.90 34.76 11.70
N SER A 4 -23.75 35.55 11.02
CA SER A 4 -24.55 35.04 9.90
C SER A 4 -23.76 34.87 8.59
N ASN A 5 -22.65 35.58 8.41
CA ASN A 5 -21.89 35.54 7.15
C ASN A 5 -20.89 34.37 7.06
N SER A 6 -20.60 33.68 8.17
CA SER A 6 -19.65 32.56 8.17
C SER A 6 -20.27 31.27 7.66
N ALA A 7 -21.54 31.00 7.97
CA ALA A 7 -22.22 29.76 7.60
C ALA A 7 -22.57 29.70 6.09
N ASP A 8 -22.90 30.84 5.49
CA ASP A 8 -23.20 30.93 4.04
C ASP A 8 -21.93 30.74 3.18
N ARG A 9 -20.75 31.07 3.71
CA ARG A 9 -19.48 30.88 2.99
C ARG A 9 -19.02 29.43 2.95
N THR A 10 -19.20 28.67 4.04
CA THR A 10 -18.81 27.25 4.10
C THR A 10 -19.67 26.39 3.17
N SER A 11 -20.98 26.64 3.11
CA SER A 11 -21.89 25.88 2.23
C SER A 11 -21.53 26.03 0.75
N LYS A 12 -21.21 27.25 0.29
CA LYS A 12 -20.86 27.50 -1.12
C LYS A 12 -19.54 26.84 -1.53
N LEU A 13 -18.58 26.76 -0.60
CA LEU A 13 -17.27 26.16 -0.83
C LEU A 13 -17.35 24.62 -0.94
N ASP A 14 -18.21 24.01 -0.13
CA ASP A 14 -18.46 22.57 -0.19
C ASP A 14 -19.13 22.18 -1.52
N ASP A 15 -20.08 22.99 -1.99
CA ASP A 15 -20.75 22.80 -3.30
C ASP A 15 -19.76 22.91 -4.48
N GLU A 16 -18.85 23.89 -4.46
CA GLU A 16 -17.85 24.07 -5.51
C GLU A 16 -16.83 22.91 -5.53
N SER A 17 -16.36 22.48 -4.36
CA SER A 17 -15.41 21.37 -4.23
C SER A 17 -16.02 20.05 -4.71
N HIS A 18 -17.28 19.80 -4.33
CA HIS A 18 -18.01 18.61 -4.76
C HIS A 18 -18.29 18.61 -6.26
N LYS A 19 -18.64 19.77 -6.83
CA LYS A 19 -18.80 19.95 -8.28
C LYS A 19 -17.48 19.68 -9.01
N ALA A 20 -16.36 20.22 -8.52
CA ALA A 20 -15.06 20.02 -9.14
C ALA A 20 -14.66 18.52 -9.16
N ILE A 21 -14.89 17.78 -8.05
CA ILE A 21 -14.63 16.33 -8.01
C ILE A 21 -15.52 15.57 -9.01
N LYS A 22 -16.79 15.96 -9.14
CA LYS A 22 -17.69 15.38 -10.15
C LYS A 22 -17.20 15.66 -11.57
N ASP A 23 -16.79 16.90 -11.86
CA ASP A 23 -16.26 17.28 -13.16
C ASP A 23 -14.99 16.49 -13.49
N LEU A 24 -14.12 16.24 -12.50
CA LEU A 24 -12.94 15.38 -12.65
C LEU A 24 -13.33 13.95 -13.04
N LEU A 25 -14.29 13.37 -12.33
CA LEU A 25 -14.76 12.02 -12.58
C LEU A 25 -15.43 11.91 -13.97
N ILE A 26 -16.22 12.90 -14.37
CA ILE A 26 -16.80 12.99 -15.73
C ILE A 26 -15.68 13.02 -16.77
N GLY A 27 -14.60 13.76 -16.51
CA GLY A 27 -13.42 13.78 -17.38
C GLY A 27 -12.74 12.40 -17.48
N MET A 28 -12.63 11.66 -16.37
CA MET A 28 -12.08 10.30 -16.38
C MET A 28 -12.95 9.34 -17.19
N ILE A 29 -14.29 9.40 -17.04
CA ILE A 29 -15.24 8.59 -17.82
C ILE A 29 -15.15 8.92 -19.32
N ALA A 30 -15.05 10.20 -19.68
CA ALA A 30 -14.90 10.59 -21.08
C ALA A 30 -13.60 10.05 -21.71
N VAL A 31 -12.49 10.00 -20.95
CA VAL A 31 -11.25 9.37 -21.40
C VAL A 31 -11.43 7.85 -21.55
N GLU A 32 -12.13 7.20 -20.62
CA GLU A 32 -12.46 5.77 -20.70
C GLU A 32 -13.28 5.42 -21.95
N ASP A 33 -14.32 6.20 -22.25
CA ASP A 33 -15.20 5.97 -23.41
C ASP A 33 -14.44 6.10 -24.74
N GLU A 34 -13.60 7.14 -24.87
CA GLU A 34 -12.76 7.34 -26.05
C GLU A 34 -11.69 6.25 -26.17
N MET A 35 -11.07 5.84 -25.05
CA MET A 35 -10.08 4.77 -25.04
C MET A 35 -10.71 3.40 -25.37
N THR A 36 -11.90 3.13 -24.87
CA THR A 36 -12.69 1.92 -25.21
C THR A 36 -13.02 1.92 -26.70
N THR A 37 -13.46 3.06 -27.25
CA THR A 37 -13.77 3.21 -28.68
C THR A 37 -12.54 2.96 -29.54
N PHE A 38 -11.38 3.48 -29.12
CA PHE A 38 -10.12 3.24 -29.78
C PHE A 38 -9.70 1.75 -29.73
N SER A 39 -9.81 1.11 -28.56
CA SER A 39 -9.55 -0.32 -28.36
C SER A 39 -10.43 -1.19 -29.27
N VAL A 40 -11.73 -0.90 -29.35
CA VAL A 40 -12.67 -1.60 -30.24
C VAL A 40 -12.29 -1.41 -31.72
N HIS A 41 -11.87 -0.20 -32.12
CA HIS A 41 -11.40 0.05 -33.47
C HIS A 41 -10.19 -0.82 -33.83
N VAL A 42 -9.18 -0.85 -32.96
CA VAL A 42 -7.96 -1.67 -33.17
C VAL A 42 -8.29 -3.16 -33.21
N ALA A 43 -9.15 -3.65 -32.31
CA ALA A 43 -9.59 -5.03 -32.32
C ALA A 43 -10.34 -5.38 -33.62
N ALA A 44 -11.21 -4.49 -34.12
CA ALA A 44 -11.94 -4.70 -35.36
C ALA A 44 -10.99 -4.75 -36.58
N GLN A 45 -9.95 -3.90 -36.62
CA GLN A 45 -8.94 -3.95 -37.69
C GLN A 45 -8.09 -5.23 -37.61
N ASN A 46 -7.77 -5.68 -36.39
CA ASN A 46 -7.01 -6.91 -36.17
C ASN A 46 -7.74 -8.14 -36.74
N VAL A 47 -9.05 -8.24 -36.51
CA VAL A 47 -9.90 -9.34 -37.00
C VAL A 47 -9.93 -9.44 -38.53
N GLN A 48 -9.77 -8.32 -39.24
CA GLN A 48 -9.72 -8.30 -40.71
C GLN A 48 -8.38 -8.77 -41.28
N ASP A 49 -7.39 -9.06 -40.42
CA ASP A 49 -6.00 -9.41 -40.74
C ASP A 49 -5.34 -8.49 -41.78
N GLN A 50 -5.76 -7.23 -41.85
CA GLN A 50 -5.14 -6.26 -42.75
C GLN A 50 -3.78 -5.80 -42.20
N PRO A 51 -2.78 -5.53 -43.06
CA PRO A 51 -1.52 -4.95 -42.63
C PRO A 51 -1.74 -3.53 -42.11
N LEU A 52 -0.90 -3.09 -41.15
CA LEU A 52 -1.11 -1.83 -40.42
C LEU A 52 -1.17 -0.60 -41.35
N ASN A 53 -0.43 -0.60 -42.45
CA ASN A 53 -0.44 0.48 -43.45
C ASN A 53 -1.77 0.61 -44.23
N ARG A 54 -2.65 -0.39 -44.18
CA ARG A 54 -3.99 -0.37 -44.80
C ARG A 54 -5.09 -0.03 -43.81
N TRP A 55 -4.76 0.09 -42.52
CA TRP A 55 -5.77 0.44 -41.53
C TRP A 55 -6.29 1.85 -41.80
N PRO A 56 -7.62 2.06 -41.80
CA PRO A 56 -8.16 3.40 -41.90
C PRO A 56 -7.67 4.23 -40.72
N THR A 57 -7.29 5.48 -40.99
CA THR A 57 -6.86 6.39 -39.93
C THR A 57 -7.97 6.56 -38.91
N TYR A 58 -7.68 6.22 -37.65
CA TYR A 58 -8.63 6.44 -36.56
C TYR A 58 -8.83 7.95 -36.37
N THR A 59 -10.05 8.42 -36.64
CA THR A 59 -10.39 9.85 -36.60
C THR A 59 -10.60 10.38 -35.17
N GLY A 60 -10.74 9.48 -34.19
CA GLY A 60 -11.00 9.81 -32.79
C GLY A 60 -9.79 10.31 -31.99
N TYR A 61 -8.56 10.27 -32.51
CA TYR A 61 -7.39 10.74 -31.75
C TYR A 61 -7.52 12.18 -31.26
N ARG A 62 -8.14 13.05 -32.09
CA ARG A 62 -8.39 14.44 -31.70
C ARG A 62 -9.33 14.54 -30.49
N ASN A 63 -10.34 13.68 -30.43
CA ASN A 63 -11.26 13.64 -29.30
C ASN A 63 -10.52 13.14 -28.05
N LEU A 64 -9.80 12.01 -28.16
CA LEU A 64 -9.00 11.46 -27.07
C LEU A 64 -8.01 12.48 -26.49
N ALA A 65 -7.29 13.21 -27.36
CA ALA A 65 -6.38 14.27 -26.94
C ALA A 65 -7.12 15.45 -26.26
N THR A 66 -8.30 15.82 -26.76
CA THR A 66 -9.11 16.91 -26.20
C THR A 66 -9.65 16.55 -24.82
N VAL A 67 -10.20 15.34 -24.64
CA VAL A 67 -10.72 14.88 -23.35
C VAL A 67 -9.58 14.69 -22.34
N SER A 68 -8.43 14.17 -22.77
CA SER A 68 -7.25 14.00 -21.93
C SER A 68 -6.71 15.34 -21.43
N LYS A 69 -6.63 16.34 -22.32
CA LYS A 69 -6.24 17.70 -21.96
C LYS A 69 -7.24 18.34 -20.99
N THR A 70 -8.54 18.18 -21.24
CA THR A 70 -9.59 18.68 -20.35
C THR A 70 -9.50 18.07 -18.95
N LEU A 71 -9.21 16.76 -18.86
CA LEU A 71 -8.96 16.08 -17.59
C LEU A 71 -7.72 16.63 -16.88
N SER A 72 -6.63 16.85 -17.62
CA SER A 72 -5.41 17.48 -17.09
C SER A 72 -5.68 18.88 -16.52
N ASP A 73 -6.39 19.72 -17.27
CA ASP A 73 -6.74 21.09 -16.86
C ASP A 73 -7.64 21.07 -15.61
N THR A 74 -8.60 20.13 -15.53
CA THR A 74 -9.47 19.93 -14.37
C THR A 74 -8.68 19.47 -13.14
N THR A 75 -7.72 18.55 -13.33
CA THR A 75 -6.81 18.07 -12.28
C THR A 75 -5.97 19.22 -11.73
N ALA A 76 -5.41 20.06 -12.62
CA ALA A 76 -4.64 21.24 -12.24
C ALA A 76 -5.49 22.25 -11.46
N ARG A 77 -6.74 22.48 -11.88
CA ARG A 77 -7.69 23.36 -11.19
C ARG A 77 -8.00 22.86 -9.77
N ILE A 78 -8.28 21.57 -9.59
CA ILE A 78 -8.52 21.02 -8.25
C ILE A 78 -7.26 21.14 -7.39
N LYS A 79 -6.07 20.85 -7.93
CA LYS A 79 -4.82 20.99 -7.18
C LYS A 79 -4.59 22.41 -6.66
N ALA A 80 -5.00 23.43 -7.43
CA ALA A 80 -5.00 24.82 -6.97
C ALA A 80 -6.00 25.02 -5.81
N LEU A 81 -7.25 24.56 -5.95
CA LEU A 81 -8.28 24.65 -4.90
C LEU A 81 -7.88 23.95 -3.59
N VAL A 82 -7.18 22.82 -3.69
CA VAL A 82 -6.65 22.07 -2.54
C VAL A 82 -5.56 22.84 -1.80
N SER A 83 -4.73 23.58 -2.55
CA SER A 83 -3.64 24.37 -1.97
C SER A 83 -4.16 25.56 -1.15
N ASP A 84 -5.33 26.09 -1.51
CA ASP A 84 -5.97 27.24 -0.84
C ASP A 84 -6.71 26.87 0.46
N LEU A 85 -6.45 25.69 1.04
CA LEU A 85 -6.98 25.21 2.33
C LEU A 85 -8.52 25.11 2.40
N SER A 86 -9.22 25.27 1.28
CA SER A 86 -10.69 25.32 1.25
C SER A 86 -11.38 23.96 1.07
N PHE A 87 -10.62 22.86 0.95
CA PHE A 87 -11.14 21.56 0.50
C PHE A 87 -11.56 20.61 1.64
N ALA A 88 -11.76 21.11 2.85
CA ALA A 88 -11.53 20.33 4.07
C ALA A 88 -12.59 19.27 4.45
N GLN A 89 -13.72 19.12 3.74
CA GLN A 89 -14.81 18.25 4.24
C GLN A 89 -15.59 17.45 3.17
N CYS A 90 -15.10 17.34 1.93
CA CYS A 90 -15.81 16.51 0.95
C CYS A 90 -15.60 15.01 1.21
N ASN A 91 -16.69 14.22 1.26
CA ASN A 91 -16.60 12.76 1.29
C ASN A 91 -16.13 12.24 -0.10
N VAL A 92 -14.81 12.08 -0.27
CA VAL A 92 -14.19 11.68 -1.54
C VAL A 92 -14.21 10.15 -1.73
N GLY A 93 -14.47 9.36 -0.68
CA GLY A 93 -14.36 7.90 -0.69
C GLY A 93 -15.06 7.19 -1.86
N PRO A 94 -16.35 7.47 -2.15
CA PRO A 94 -17.05 6.88 -3.28
C PRO A 94 -16.41 7.21 -4.64
N PHE A 95 -15.91 8.44 -4.80
CA PHE A 95 -15.27 8.90 -6.03
C PHE A 95 -13.92 8.21 -6.27
N VAL A 96 -13.14 7.94 -5.21
CA VAL A 96 -11.88 7.18 -5.30
C VAL A 96 -12.14 5.78 -5.83
N ALA A 97 -13.15 5.07 -5.30
CA ALA A 97 -13.46 3.71 -5.75
C ALA A 97 -13.83 3.67 -7.24
N GLN A 98 -14.62 4.64 -7.71
CA GLN A 98 -14.97 4.76 -9.12
C GLN A 98 -13.78 5.14 -9.99
N ALA A 99 -12.97 6.12 -9.56
CA ALA A 99 -11.75 6.53 -10.25
C ALA A 99 -10.75 5.37 -10.43
N ARG A 100 -10.61 4.49 -9.42
CA ARG A 100 -9.78 3.27 -9.52
C ARG A 100 -10.29 2.31 -10.59
N HIS A 101 -11.61 2.09 -10.65
CA HIS A 101 -12.21 1.23 -11.66
C HIS A 101 -11.94 1.76 -13.07
N ILE A 102 -12.14 3.07 -13.28
CA ILE A 102 -11.87 3.75 -14.55
C ILE A 102 -10.38 3.61 -14.92
N SER A 103 -9.46 3.88 -13.99
CA SER A 103 -8.01 3.78 -14.21
C SER A 103 -7.57 2.38 -14.62
N LEU A 104 -8.12 1.34 -13.99
CA LEU A 104 -7.84 -0.05 -14.35
C LEU A 104 -8.35 -0.39 -15.76
N LYS A 105 -9.55 0.07 -16.10
CA LYS A 105 -10.14 -0.20 -17.42
C LYS A 105 -9.37 0.51 -18.54
N VAL A 106 -9.08 1.80 -18.39
CA VAL A 106 -8.22 2.56 -19.32
C VAL A 106 -6.87 1.87 -19.50
N SER A 107 -6.22 1.44 -18.41
CA SER A 107 -4.93 0.76 -18.50
C SER A 107 -5.01 -0.59 -19.23
N THR A 108 -6.10 -1.33 -19.02
CA THR A 108 -6.37 -2.61 -19.72
C THR A 108 -6.55 -2.38 -21.22
N ASP A 109 -7.33 -1.37 -21.61
CA ASP A 109 -7.56 -1.02 -23.02
C ASP A 109 -6.27 -0.58 -23.71
N VAL A 110 -5.44 0.23 -23.03
CA VAL A 110 -4.13 0.66 -23.53
C VAL A 110 -3.23 -0.55 -23.76
N SER A 111 -3.12 -1.44 -22.78
CA SER A 111 -2.27 -2.63 -22.89
C SER A 111 -2.73 -3.57 -24.00
N SER A 112 -4.04 -3.84 -24.10
CA SER A 112 -4.60 -4.72 -25.14
C SER A 112 -4.36 -4.15 -26.54
N THR A 113 -4.57 -2.84 -26.70
CA THR A 113 -4.36 -2.13 -27.96
C THR A 113 -2.88 -2.15 -28.38
N MET A 114 -1.96 -1.84 -27.44
CA MET A 114 -0.53 -1.86 -27.71
C MET A 114 -0.04 -3.25 -28.10
N LYS A 115 -0.52 -4.30 -27.44
CA LYS A 115 -0.17 -5.69 -27.77
C LYS A 115 -0.50 -6.01 -29.24
N ILE A 116 -1.75 -5.75 -29.65
CA ILE A 116 -2.20 -5.99 -31.02
C ILE A 116 -1.35 -5.21 -32.02
N LEU A 117 -1.09 -3.93 -31.74
CA LEU A 117 -0.32 -3.07 -32.63
C LEU A 117 1.14 -3.52 -32.77
N ASN A 118 1.77 -3.94 -31.67
CA ASN A 118 3.14 -4.46 -31.67
C ASN A 118 3.23 -5.78 -32.43
N GLU A 119 2.30 -6.72 -32.20
CA GLU A 119 2.22 -7.99 -32.96
C GLU A 119 2.09 -7.73 -34.47
N LYS A 120 1.24 -6.77 -34.86
CA LYS A 120 1.04 -6.40 -36.27
C LYS A 120 2.24 -5.69 -36.88
N ALA A 121 2.88 -4.78 -36.14
CA ALA A 121 4.09 -4.11 -36.58
C ALA A 121 5.24 -5.12 -36.78
N ALA A 122 5.43 -6.04 -35.84
CA ALA A 122 6.43 -7.10 -35.95
C ALA A 122 6.18 -8.03 -37.15
N LYS A 123 4.93 -8.47 -37.35
CA LYS A 123 4.53 -9.27 -38.52
C LYS A 123 4.86 -8.52 -39.83
N TYR A 124 4.48 -7.25 -39.93
CA TYR A 124 4.75 -6.45 -41.13
C TYR A 124 6.26 -6.25 -41.41
N ILE A 125 7.05 -5.96 -40.38
CA ILE A 125 8.52 -5.83 -40.50
C ILE A 125 9.14 -7.16 -40.97
N SER A 126 8.65 -8.29 -40.46
CA SER A 126 9.13 -9.61 -40.89
C SER A 126 8.80 -9.92 -42.35
N GLU A 127 7.58 -9.59 -42.80
CA GLU A 127 7.10 -9.81 -44.18
C GLU A 127 7.86 -8.92 -45.17
N THR A 128 8.05 -7.64 -44.85
CA THR A 128 8.80 -6.70 -45.70
C THR A 128 10.28 -7.03 -45.84
N ASN A 129 10.90 -7.61 -44.80
CA ASN A 129 12.28 -8.09 -44.86
C ASN A 129 12.43 -9.35 -45.73
N ALA A 130 11.38 -10.19 -45.84
CA ALA A 130 11.39 -11.37 -46.69
C ALA A 130 11.31 -11.02 -48.19
N GLU A 131 10.68 -9.89 -48.53
CA GLU A 131 10.49 -9.42 -49.91
C GLU A 131 11.68 -8.57 -50.42
N SER A 132 12.91 -9.09 -50.33
CA SER A 132 14.18 -8.34 -50.42
C SER A 132 14.50 -7.63 -51.76
N ASN A 133 13.59 -7.58 -52.73
CA ASN A 133 13.81 -6.99 -54.06
C ASN A 133 13.27 -5.55 -54.22
N GLN A 134 12.64 -4.97 -53.18
CA GLN A 134 12.01 -3.63 -53.22
C GLN A 134 12.48 -2.68 -52.09
N GLY A 135 13.77 -2.75 -51.71
CA GLY A 135 14.33 -2.11 -50.50
C GLY A 135 13.87 -0.67 -50.22
N GLN A 136 13.87 0.23 -51.20
CA GLN A 136 13.56 1.65 -50.96
C GLN A 136 12.08 1.94 -50.65
N THR A 137 11.13 1.17 -51.20
CA THR A 137 9.70 1.35 -50.90
C THR A 137 9.32 0.75 -49.55
N ASN A 138 10.04 -0.28 -49.11
CA ASN A 138 9.81 -0.95 -47.83
C ASN A 138 10.27 -0.09 -46.65
N ASP A 139 11.37 0.64 -46.80
CA ASP A 139 11.88 1.57 -45.78
C ASP A 139 10.87 2.70 -45.51
N ILE A 140 10.29 3.29 -46.56
CA ILE A 140 9.30 4.36 -46.43
C ILE A 140 8.03 3.86 -45.74
N ALA A 141 7.52 2.69 -46.13
CA ALA A 141 6.33 2.11 -45.52
C ALA A 141 6.55 1.75 -44.04
N THR A 142 7.74 1.23 -43.70
CA THR A 142 8.14 0.92 -42.33
C THR A 142 8.23 2.19 -41.49
N ALA A 143 8.83 3.26 -42.01
CA ALA A 143 8.89 4.55 -41.33
C ALA A 143 7.48 5.14 -41.06
N VAL A 144 6.55 5.05 -42.03
CA VAL A 144 5.17 5.51 -41.85
C VAL A 144 4.44 4.72 -40.77
N ILE A 145 4.61 3.39 -40.73
CA ILE A 145 4.02 2.51 -39.71
C ILE A 145 4.57 2.84 -38.32
N ILE A 146 5.88 2.95 -38.18
CA ILE A 146 6.53 3.28 -36.90
C ILE A 146 6.08 4.67 -36.43
N GLY A 147 5.98 5.64 -37.34
CA GLY A 147 5.48 6.98 -37.03
C GLY A 147 4.04 6.96 -36.52
N ALA A 148 3.15 6.25 -37.21
CA ALA A 148 1.76 6.09 -36.77
C ALA A 148 1.66 5.37 -35.41
N LEU A 149 2.44 4.30 -35.21
CA LEU A 149 2.51 3.60 -33.94
C LEU A 149 3.00 4.51 -32.80
N GLY A 150 4.00 5.35 -33.06
CA GLY A 150 4.51 6.34 -32.11
C GLY A 150 3.45 7.35 -31.67
N GLU A 151 2.65 7.88 -32.61
CA GLU A 151 1.53 8.78 -32.31
C GLU A 151 0.47 8.08 -31.44
N ILE A 152 0.15 6.81 -31.74
CA ILE A 152 -0.80 6.01 -30.95
C ILE A 152 -0.31 5.82 -29.52
N ILE A 153 0.93 5.36 -29.37
CA ILE A 153 1.55 5.13 -28.06
C ILE A 153 1.55 6.43 -27.26
N LYS A 154 1.90 7.54 -27.89
CA LYS A 154 1.90 8.86 -27.24
C LYS A 154 0.52 9.22 -26.71
N HIS A 155 -0.53 9.19 -27.54
CA HIS A 155 -1.87 9.60 -27.10
C HIS A 155 -2.48 8.67 -26.05
N SER A 156 -2.30 7.36 -26.20
CA SER A 156 -2.80 6.37 -25.25
C SER A 156 -2.08 6.43 -23.89
N THR A 157 -0.75 6.62 -23.88
CA THR A 157 0.01 6.80 -22.64
C THR A 157 -0.27 8.14 -21.97
N GLU A 158 -0.44 9.23 -22.73
CA GLU A 158 -0.81 10.54 -22.20
C GLU A 158 -2.20 10.50 -21.54
N ALA A 159 -3.18 9.89 -22.20
CA ALA A 159 -4.52 9.68 -21.66
C ALA A 159 -4.48 8.88 -20.34
N ALA A 160 -3.74 7.76 -20.32
CA ALA A 160 -3.56 6.97 -19.10
C ALA A 160 -2.92 7.82 -18.00
N ASN A 161 -1.80 8.51 -18.28
CA ASN A 161 -1.10 9.33 -17.29
C ASN A 161 -2.01 10.39 -16.65
N HIS A 162 -2.90 11.01 -17.41
CA HIS A 162 -3.86 11.98 -16.87
C HIS A 162 -4.91 11.32 -15.97
N VAL A 163 -5.38 10.12 -16.30
CA VAL A 163 -6.30 9.33 -15.46
C VAL A 163 -5.62 8.91 -14.16
N TRP A 164 -4.35 8.48 -14.20
CA TRP A 164 -3.55 8.16 -13.01
C TRP A 164 -3.34 9.40 -12.13
N ALA A 165 -2.97 10.54 -12.73
CA ALA A 165 -2.78 11.78 -11.98
C ALA A 165 -4.09 12.26 -11.29
N ALA A 166 -5.24 12.07 -11.94
CA ALA A 166 -6.54 12.36 -11.36
C ALA A 166 -6.87 11.42 -10.19
N LEU A 167 -6.57 10.12 -10.32
CA LEU A 167 -6.73 9.14 -9.24
C LEU A 167 -5.83 9.48 -8.04
N ASP A 168 -4.54 9.72 -8.26
CA ASP A 168 -3.58 10.06 -7.21
C ASP A 168 -4.03 11.30 -6.43
N LEU A 169 -4.60 12.29 -7.13
CA LEU A 169 -5.16 13.48 -6.51
C LEU A 169 -6.35 13.12 -5.59
N LEU A 170 -7.29 12.30 -6.07
CA LEU A 170 -8.44 11.85 -5.25
C LEU A 170 -8.01 11.02 -4.04
N GLU A 171 -6.98 10.18 -4.19
CA GLU A 171 -6.42 9.41 -3.07
C GLU A 171 -5.73 10.31 -2.05
N SER A 172 -4.98 11.32 -2.51
CA SER A 172 -4.35 12.30 -1.62
C SER A 172 -5.38 13.10 -0.81
N LEU A 173 -6.55 13.36 -1.40
CA LEU A 173 -7.68 14.02 -0.75
C LEU A 173 -8.34 13.11 0.29
N SER A 174 -8.49 11.81 -0.02
CA SER A 174 -9.08 10.81 0.89
C SER A 174 -8.20 10.50 2.11
N CYS A 175 -6.87 10.55 1.94
CA CYS A 175 -5.92 10.29 3.01
C CYS A 175 -5.64 11.50 3.92
N SER A 176 -6.16 12.69 3.61
CA SER A 176 -5.95 13.88 4.43
C SER A 176 -6.84 13.83 5.68
N PRO A 177 -6.28 13.69 6.90
CA PRO A 177 -7.09 13.60 8.11
C PRO A 177 -7.87 14.92 8.32
N PRO A 178 -9.19 14.86 8.59
CA PRO A 178 -10.00 16.05 8.83
C PRO A 178 -9.53 16.72 10.10
N GLY A 179 -8.88 17.89 9.97
CA GLY A 179 -8.36 18.67 11.10
C GLY A 179 -6.86 18.58 11.35
N GLY A 180 -6.07 18.04 10.42
CA GLY A 180 -4.62 18.05 10.50
C GLY A 180 -4.03 19.46 10.36
N LYS A 181 -3.94 20.22 11.47
CA LYS A 181 -2.69 20.95 11.75
C LYS A 181 -1.61 19.94 11.41
N LYS A 182 -0.79 20.14 10.37
CA LYS A 182 0.38 19.30 10.13
C LYS A 182 1.00 19.12 11.51
N PRO A 183 0.93 17.92 12.13
CA PRO A 183 1.56 17.80 13.42
C PRO A 183 3.01 18.17 13.13
N ALA A 184 3.62 18.97 13.99
CA ALA A 184 5.05 19.23 13.93
C ALA A 184 5.80 17.90 14.24
N THR A 185 5.57 16.87 13.42
CA THR A 185 6.12 15.52 13.51
C THR A 185 7.49 15.41 12.90
N ALA A 186 8.03 16.51 12.36
CA ALA A 186 9.46 16.67 12.28
C ALA A 186 10.11 16.65 13.68
N ASP A 187 9.38 16.95 14.77
CA ASP A 187 9.97 17.06 16.12
C ASP A 187 9.43 16.05 17.16
N THR A 188 8.31 15.36 16.90
CA THR A 188 7.79 14.34 17.84
C THR A 188 8.43 12.95 17.71
N ARG A 189 9.20 12.68 16.64
CA ARG A 189 10.00 11.43 16.54
C ARG A 189 11.03 11.30 17.66
N HIS A 190 11.50 12.41 18.23
CA HIS A 190 12.43 12.40 19.37
C HIS A 190 11.75 12.23 20.74
N ARG A 191 10.42 12.41 20.84
CA ARG A 191 9.70 12.39 22.13
C ARG A 191 9.09 11.04 22.49
N ILE A 192 8.82 10.17 21.52
CA ILE A 192 8.30 8.81 21.76
C ILE A 192 9.27 7.98 22.62
N PRO A 193 10.60 8.00 22.39
CA PRO A 193 11.55 7.37 23.30
C PRO A 193 11.47 7.98 24.71
N TRP A 194 11.37 9.31 24.80
CA TRP A 194 11.35 9.99 26.10
C TRP A 194 10.11 9.65 26.93
N ILE A 195 8.93 9.53 26.31
CA ILE A 195 7.69 9.13 26.99
C ILE A 195 7.78 7.67 27.47
N CYS A 196 8.38 6.77 26.70
CA CYS A 196 8.62 5.38 27.12
C CYS A 196 9.67 5.27 28.25
N TRP A 197 10.67 6.14 28.25
CA TRP A 197 11.66 6.21 29.34
C TRP A 197 11.06 6.83 30.61
N ALA A 198 10.22 7.86 30.48
CA ALA A 198 9.52 8.46 31.62
C ALA A 198 8.51 7.49 32.25
N SER A 199 7.79 6.70 31.45
CA SER A 199 6.85 5.69 31.97
C SER A 199 7.56 4.52 32.63
N THR A 200 8.70 4.06 32.10
CA THR A 200 9.52 3.03 32.74
C THR A 200 10.19 3.53 34.03
N ALA A 201 10.66 4.78 34.07
CA ALA A 201 11.16 5.41 35.29
C ALA A 201 10.06 5.58 36.35
N PHE A 202 8.86 5.98 35.96
CA PHE A 202 7.71 6.11 36.87
C PHE A 202 7.31 4.75 37.45
N LEU A 203 7.22 3.70 36.64
CA LEU A 203 6.94 2.33 37.10
C LEU A 203 8.05 1.79 38.01
N LEU A 204 9.32 2.14 37.76
CA LEU A 204 10.44 1.79 38.62
C LEU A 204 10.36 2.50 39.97
N CYS A 205 9.99 3.78 40.00
CA CYS A 205 9.80 4.54 41.25
C CYS A 205 8.64 3.99 42.08
N VAL A 206 7.53 3.60 41.45
CA VAL A 206 6.40 2.95 42.15
C VAL A 206 6.81 1.59 42.72
N ALA A 207 7.61 0.81 41.97
CA ALA A 207 8.13 -0.48 42.45
C ALA A 207 9.13 -0.33 43.62
N LEU A 208 9.93 0.74 43.64
CA LEU A 208 10.88 1.01 44.72
C LEU A 208 10.19 1.55 45.98
N LEU A 209 9.17 2.42 45.83
CA LEU A 209 8.40 2.95 46.96
C LEU A 209 7.52 1.88 47.64
N ASN A 210 7.03 0.90 46.86
CA ASN A 210 6.26 -0.22 47.40
C ASN A 210 7.15 -1.41 47.84
N GLY A 211 8.43 -1.41 47.48
CA GLY A 211 9.37 -2.51 47.74
C GLY A 211 10.11 -2.43 49.09
N SER A 212 10.00 -1.33 49.84
CA SER A 212 10.77 -1.10 51.07
C SER A 212 10.17 -1.64 52.37
N SER A 213 9.05 -2.38 52.34
CA SER A 213 8.40 -2.85 53.58
C SER A 213 8.81 -4.24 54.07
N VAL A 214 9.74 -4.94 53.42
CA VAL A 214 10.13 -6.30 53.85
C VAL A 214 11.64 -6.52 53.78
N SER A 215 12.36 -6.02 54.78
CA SER A 215 13.48 -6.74 55.39
C SER A 215 13.80 -6.09 56.74
N GLY A 216 13.75 -6.91 57.79
CA GLY A 216 13.43 -6.47 59.15
C GLY A 216 14.59 -5.90 59.97
N ASN A 217 14.23 -5.34 61.12
CA ASN A 217 14.86 -5.75 62.37
C ASN A 217 13.96 -5.49 63.58
N HIS A 218 14.13 -6.33 64.59
CA HIS A 218 13.32 -6.47 65.80
C HIS A 218 13.19 -5.21 66.65
N GLY A 219 11.98 -4.96 67.15
CA GLY A 219 11.70 -4.08 68.28
C GLY A 219 10.22 -4.07 68.62
N ASN A 220 9.85 -4.72 69.72
CA ASN A 220 8.50 -4.78 70.29
C ASN A 220 7.74 -3.45 70.17
N LEU A 221 6.63 -3.45 69.42
CA LEU A 221 5.54 -2.52 69.68
C LEU A 221 4.20 -3.25 69.59
N GLN A 222 3.56 -3.29 70.74
CA GLN A 222 2.24 -3.82 71.00
C GLN A 222 1.16 -2.83 70.51
N LEU A 223 0.02 -3.40 70.09
CA LEU A 223 -1.31 -2.83 69.77
C LEU A 223 -1.63 -2.41 68.32
N PRO A 224 -2.91 -2.51 67.89
CA PRO A 224 -4.02 -3.34 68.38
C PRO A 224 -4.55 -4.31 67.31
N GLY A 225 -4.99 -5.47 67.78
CA GLY A 225 -5.68 -6.45 66.94
C GLY A 225 -7.02 -5.91 66.48
N TYR A 226 -7.12 -5.56 65.20
CA TYR A 226 -8.36 -5.53 64.43
C TYR A 226 -8.00 -5.82 62.95
N GLY A 227 -8.48 -6.96 62.43
CA GLY A 227 -8.67 -7.15 60.99
C GLY A 227 -7.57 -7.80 60.13
N ALA A 228 -6.76 -8.75 60.64
CA ALA A 228 -5.77 -9.42 59.79
C ALA A 228 -6.39 -10.21 58.60
N LYS A 229 -7.65 -10.66 58.70
CA LYS A 229 -8.36 -11.32 57.59
C LYS A 229 -8.73 -10.37 56.45
N SER A 230 -9.09 -9.11 56.74
CA SER A 230 -9.52 -8.16 55.70
C SER A 230 -8.35 -7.62 54.88
N HIS A 231 -7.14 -7.55 55.45
CA HIS A 231 -5.95 -7.14 54.69
C HIS A 231 -5.50 -8.22 53.69
N VAL A 232 -5.53 -9.50 54.08
CA VAL A 232 -5.18 -10.60 53.16
C VAL A 232 -6.21 -10.73 52.05
N GLU A 233 -7.51 -10.60 52.37
CA GLU A 233 -8.57 -10.56 51.36
C GLU A 233 -8.43 -9.35 50.42
N GLY A 234 -8.06 -8.18 50.94
CA GLY A 234 -7.78 -6.99 50.14
C GLY A 234 -6.62 -7.20 49.15
N VAL A 235 -5.52 -7.80 49.60
CA VAL A 235 -4.36 -8.12 48.74
C VAL A 235 -4.72 -9.18 47.69
N ILE A 236 -5.53 -10.18 48.04
CA ILE A 236 -5.98 -11.22 47.07
C ILE A 236 -6.89 -10.60 46.00
N ILE A 237 -7.81 -9.73 46.39
CA ILE A 237 -8.70 -9.03 45.44
C ILE A 237 -7.89 -8.10 44.54
N ASP A 238 -6.94 -7.35 45.09
CA ASP A 238 -6.09 -6.44 44.32
C ASP A 238 -5.17 -7.21 43.36
N MET A 239 -4.61 -8.34 43.79
CA MET A 239 -3.82 -9.21 42.92
C MET A 239 -4.67 -9.86 41.82
N LYS A 240 -5.91 -10.26 42.11
CA LYS A 240 -6.85 -10.77 41.11
C LYS A 240 -7.22 -9.69 40.08
N ASN A 241 -7.45 -8.46 40.53
CA ASN A 241 -7.73 -7.32 39.66
C ASN A 241 -6.52 -6.97 38.80
N THR A 242 -5.31 -6.99 39.37
CA THR A 242 -4.07 -6.72 38.66
C THR A 242 -3.76 -7.79 37.62
N CYS A 243 -3.95 -9.07 37.95
CA CYS A 243 -3.83 -10.18 36.99
C CYS A 243 -4.87 -10.08 35.87
N SER A 244 -6.11 -9.71 36.19
CA SER A 244 -7.17 -9.49 35.19
C SER A 244 -6.81 -8.36 34.23
N LEU A 245 -6.33 -7.22 34.76
CA LEU A 245 -5.90 -6.07 33.97
C LEU A 245 -4.68 -6.40 33.10
N MET A 246 -3.71 -7.16 33.63
CA MET A 246 -2.55 -7.61 32.88
C MET A 246 -2.96 -8.54 31.73
N ASN A 247 -3.93 -9.44 31.96
CA ASN A 247 -4.45 -10.33 30.93
C ASN A 247 -5.20 -9.55 29.83
N GLN A 248 -6.00 -8.55 30.21
CA GLN A 248 -6.64 -7.64 29.25
C GLN A 248 -5.62 -6.85 28.43
N ASN A 249 -4.54 -6.34 29.05
CA ASN A 249 -3.47 -5.64 28.34
C ASN A 249 -2.69 -6.57 27.39
N LEU A 250 -2.44 -7.82 27.78
CA LEU A 250 -1.83 -8.81 26.89
C LEU A 250 -2.74 -9.12 25.70
N GLN A 251 -4.04 -9.27 25.92
CA GLN A 251 -5.02 -9.50 24.86
C GLN A 251 -5.14 -8.30 23.91
N ALA A 252 -5.19 -7.08 24.45
CA ALA A 252 -5.20 -5.85 23.66
C ALA A 252 -3.90 -5.70 22.85
N SER A 253 -2.74 -5.98 23.45
CA SER A 253 -1.45 -5.98 22.76
C SER A 253 -1.40 -7.03 21.64
N ALA A 254 -1.95 -8.23 21.86
CA ALA A 254 -2.02 -9.27 20.84
C ALA A 254 -2.93 -8.85 19.67
N LEU A 255 -4.07 -8.20 19.96
CA LEU A 255 -4.97 -7.67 18.92
C LEU A 255 -4.33 -6.54 18.11
N ILE A 256 -3.63 -5.61 18.77
CA ILE A 256 -2.89 -4.54 18.09
C ILE A 256 -1.79 -5.14 17.22
N GLN A 257 -1.00 -6.08 17.74
CA GLN A 257 0.04 -6.75 16.97
C GLN A 257 -0.53 -7.48 15.76
N ASN A 258 -1.65 -8.19 15.93
CA ASN A 258 -2.30 -8.89 14.82
C ASN A 258 -2.83 -7.91 13.78
N ALA A 259 -3.46 -6.80 14.18
CA ALA A 259 -3.91 -5.75 13.26
C ALA A 259 -2.74 -5.09 12.51
N THR A 260 -1.59 -4.88 13.16
CA THR A 260 -0.40 -4.36 12.48
C THR A 260 0.20 -5.38 11.52
N LEU A 261 0.22 -6.67 11.88
CA LEU A 261 0.71 -7.73 11.00
C LEU A 261 -0.19 -7.91 9.78
N THR A 262 -1.51 -7.82 9.92
CA THR A 262 -2.43 -7.90 8.78
C THR A 262 -2.31 -6.67 7.87
N ASP A 263 -2.11 -5.46 8.41
CA ASP A 263 -1.85 -4.27 7.60
C ASP A 263 -0.51 -4.38 6.84
N ILE A 264 0.56 -4.82 7.52
CA ILE A 264 1.86 -5.06 6.89
C ILE A 264 1.73 -6.11 5.78
N ASN A 265 1.05 -7.23 6.05
CA ASN A 265 0.83 -8.28 5.06
C ASN A 265 0.03 -7.76 3.85
N ARG A 266 -0.99 -6.93 4.08
CA ARG A 266 -1.77 -6.30 3.01
C ARG A 266 -0.92 -5.36 2.15
N ARG A 267 -0.06 -4.54 2.78
CA ARG A 267 0.87 -3.67 2.05
C ARG A 267 1.88 -4.48 1.26
N PHE A 268 2.39 -5.57 1.82
CA PHE A 268 3.31 -6.48 1.14
C PHE A 268 2.65 -7.10 -0.10
N GLN A 269 1.44 -7.64 0.03
CA GLN A 269 0.67 -8.17 -1.11
C GLN A 269 0.38 -7.10 -2.18
N THR A 270 0.13 -5.86 -1.76
CA THR A 270 -0.08 -4.75 -2.71
C THR A 270 1.20 -4.43 -3.47
N LEU A 271 2.34 -4.43 -2.77
CA LEU A 271 3.65 -4.19 -3.36
C LEU A 271 4.10 -5.35 -4.26
N GLU A 272 3.81 -6.59 -3.87
CA GLU A 272 4.04 -7.80 -4.67
C GLU A 272 3.23 -7.76 -5.97
N LYS A 273 1.93 -7.44 -5.90
CA LYS A 273 1.11 -7.24 -7.12
C LYS A 273 1.61 -6.10 -8.00
N ALA A 274 2.05 -5.00 -7.41
CA ALA A 274 2.63 -3.89 -8.16
C ALA A 274 3.98 -4.29 -8.81
N PHE A 275 4.77 -5.12 -8.13
CA PHE A 275 6.02 -5.66 -8.66
C PHE A 275 5.77 -6.63 -9.81
N GLU A 276 4.85 -7.59 -9.65
CA GLU A 276 4.42 -8.51 -10.71
C GLU A 276 3.91 -7.73 -11.94
N SER A 277 3.01 -6.76 -11.73
CA SER A 277 2.51 -5.90 -12.80
C SER A 277 3.62 -5.11 -13.50
N ASN A 278 4.60 -4.58 -12.75
CA ASN A 278 5.75 -3.90 -13.36
C ASN A 278 6.69 -4.87 -14.08
N SER A 279 6.86 -6.10 -13.59
CA SER A 279 7.63 -7.15 -14.28
C SER A 279 6.99 -7.49 -15.61
N GLU A 280 5.68 -7.74 -15.63
CA GLU A 280 4.93 -8.01 -16.86
C GLU A 280 5.04 -6.84 -17.85
N ARG A 281 5.04 -5.59 -17.36
CA ARG A 281 5.27 -4.41 -18.21
C ARG A 281 6.67 -4.35 -18.78
N ILE A 282 7.70 -4.71 -18.00
CA ILE A 282 9.08 -4.76 -18.46
C ILE A 282 9.23 -5.87 -19.49
N ASP A 283 8.69 -7.06 -19.24
CA ASP A 283 8.72 -8.19 -20.18
C ASP A 283 7.98 -7.83 -21.47
N SER A 284 6.82 -7.18 -21.37
CA SER A 284 6.07 -6.70 -22.53
C SER A 284 6.83 -5.62 -23.31
N LEU A 285 7.52 -4.70 -22.63
CA LEU A 285 8.39 -3.71 -23.27
C LEU A 285 9.58 -4.38 -23.94
N TRP A 286 10.18 -5.37 -23.30
CA TRP A 286 11.32 -6.14 -23.83
C TRP A 286 10.92 -6.92 -25.09
N GLU A 287 9.78 -7.62 -25.05
CA GLU A 287 9.22 -8.33 -26.19
C GLU A 287 8.86 -7.35 -27.32
N ALA A 288 8.30 -6.18 -27.00
CA ALA A 288 7.96 -5.14 -27.96
C ALA A 288 9.18 -4.48 -28.62
N LEU A 289 10.31 -4.37 -27.92
CA LEU A 289 11.55 -3.78 -28.44
C LEU A 289 12.28 -4.71 -29.42
N GLY A 290 11.96 -6.01 -29.44
CA GLY A 290 12.58 -7.00 -30.32
C GLY A 290 14.02 -7.39 -29.88
N PRO A 291 14.79 -8.08 -30.74
CA PRO A 291 16.22 -8.26 -30.52
C PRO A 291 16.98 -6.95 -30.78
N PRO A 292 18.07 -6.67 -30.04
CA PRO A 292 18.87 -5.47 -30.27
C PRO A 292 19.52 -5.51 -31.66
N ASN A 293 19.92 -4.36 -32.18
CA ASN A 293 20.68 -4.31 -33.45
C ASN A 293 22.06 -4.98 -33.31
N SER A 294 22.81 -5.07 -34.41
CA SER A 294 24.17 -5.66 -34.44
C SER A 294 25.14 -5.02 -33.44
N ASP A 295 24.86 -3.78 -33.04
CA ASP A 295 25.67 -3.01 -32.09
C ASP A 295 25.18 -3.16 -30.64
N GLY A 296 24.17 -4.01 -30.39
CA GLY A 296 23.61 -4.29 -29.07
C GLY A 296 22.70 -3.19 -28.51
N THR A 297 22.20 -2.27 -29.34
CA THR A 297 21.39 -1.11 -28.92
C THR A 297 19.95 -1.19 -29.45
N TYR A 298 19.01 -0.65 -28.68
CA TYR A 298 17.60 -0.51 -29.04
C TYR A 298 17.34 0.93 -29.49
N PHE A 299 17.04 1.13 -30.78
CA PHE A 299 16.65 2.40 -31.41
C PHE A 299 17.47 3.65 -31.03
N THR A 300 18.57 3.92 -31.73
CA THR A 300 19.18 5.26 -31.74
C THR A 300 18.40 6.18 -32.69
N THR A 301 17.31 6.78 -32.21
CA THR A 301 16.85 8.01 -32.88
C THR A 301 17.91 9.07 -32.61
N ALA A 302 18.47 9.63 -33.68
CA ALA A 302 19.40 10.76 -33.64
C ALA A 302 18.67 12.00 -33.09
N THR A 303 18.34 11.98 -31.80
CA THR A 303 17.84 13.14 -31.07
C THR A 303 19.07 13.92 -30.63
N SER A 304 19.12 15.15 -31.14
CA SER A 304 20.07 16.22 -30.83
C SER A 304 20.85 16.02 -29.53
N THR A 305 22.17 16.13 -29.63
CA THR A 305 23.21 15.90 -28.60
C THR A 305 22.98 16.63 -27.26
N GLU A 306 22.03 17.56 -27.19
CA GLU A 306 21.66 18.28 -25.96
C GLU A 306 20.55 17.58 -25.14
N GLN A 307 19.71 16.74 -25.75
CA GLN A 307 18.55 16.14 -25.06
C GLN A 307 18.92 14.83 -24.32
N THR A 308 19.91 14.11 -24.81
CA THR A 308 20.49 12.92 -24.15
C THR A 308 21.22 13.27 -22.86
N ALA A 309 21.95 14.39 -22.82
CA ALA A 309 22.65 14.83 -21.61
C ALA A 309 21.69 15.15 -20.44
N VAL A 310 20.51 15.70 -20.73
CA VAL A 310 19.48 15.99 -19.71
C VAL A 310 18.77 14.73 -19.23
N SER A 311 18.56 13.74 -20.13
CA SER A 311 18.01 12.43 -19.79
C SER A 311 18.93 11.64 -18.86
N ASP A 312 20.23 11.59 -19.18
CA ASP A 312 21.23 10.87 -18.38
C ASP A 312 21.40 11.48 -16.99
N ALA A 313 21.37 12.81 -16.87
CA ALA A 313 21.43 13.47 -15.57
C ALA A 313 20.21 13.15 -14.69
N ARG A 314 19.01 13.08 -15.29
CA ARG A 314 17.78 12.67 -14.58
C ARG A 314 17.82 11.20 -14.19
N PHE A 315 18.28 10.33 -15.08
CA PHE A 315 18.39 8.89 -14.81
C PHE A 315 19.40 8.62 -13.68
N ARG A 316 20.57 9.27 -13.68
CA ARG A 316 21.54 9.18 -12.59
C ARG A 316 20.98 9.67 -11.26
N LYS A 317 20.19 10.75 -11.27
CA LYS A 317 19.53 11.28 -10.07
C LYS A 317 18.45 10.33 -9.54
N LEU A 318 17.68 9.71 -10.44
CA LEU A 318 16.70 8.69 -10.09
C LEU A 318 17.40 7.46 -9.49
N GLN A 319 18.46 6.97 -10.15
CA GLN A 319 19.25 5.84 -9.70
C GLN A 319 19.86 6.09 -8.31
N SER A 320 20.44 7.27 -8.08
CA SER A 320 20.99 7.62 -6.77
C SER A 320 19.90 7.69 -5.70
N SER A 321 18.73 8.25 -6.01
CA SER A 321 17.61 8.30 -5.07
C SER A 321 17.07 6.92 -4.74
N LEU A 322 17.02 6.02 -5.73
CA LEU A 322 16.51 4.66 -5.56
C LEU A 322 17.50 3.82 -4.75
N GLN A 323 18.81 4.01 -4.99
CA GLN A 323 19.87 3.38 -4.22
C GLN A 323 19.90 3.88 -2.76
N GLU A 324 19.66 5.17 -2.53
CA GLU A 324 19.52 5.74 -1.19
C GLU A 324 18.30 5.14 -0.46
N GLN A 325 17.15 5.00 -1.13
CA GLN A 325 15.98 4.35 -0.56
C GLN A 325 16.22 2.87 -0.24
N LEU A 326 16.95 2.15 -1.10
CA LEU A 326 17.27 0.74 -0.90
C LEU A 326 18.21 0.56 0.30
N GLU A 327 19.25 1.39 0.41
CA GLU A 327 20.14 1.37 1.58
C GLU A 327 19.40 1.77 2.88
N GLN A 328 18.48 2.75 2.81
CA GLN A 328 17.63 3.11 3.94
C GLN A 328 16.74 1.93 4.38
N MET A 329 16.09 1.26 3.43
CA MET A 329 15.24 0.09 3.70
C MET A 329 16.03 -1.06 4.30
N LYS A 330 17.26 -1.30 3.80
CA LYS A 330 18.18 -2.31 4.34
C LYS A 330 18.64 -1.97 5.76
N ALA A 331 18.91 -0.70 6.04
CA ALA A 331 19.24 -0.22 7.37
C ALA A 331 18.06 -0.42 8.35
N ASP A 332 16.84 -0.11 7.91
CA ASP A 332 15.62 -0.29 8.71
C ASP A 332 15.34 -1.78 8.97
N ALA A 333 15.51 -2.65 7.96
CA ALA A 333 15.38 -4.10 8.11
C ALA A 333 16.41 -4.67 9.11
N LEU A 334 17.66 -4.19 9.08
CA LEU A 334 18.68 -4.57 10.05
C LEU A 334 18.36 -4.08 11.46
N ALA A 335 17.84 -2.85 11.60
CA ALA A 335 17.42 -2.31 12.88
C ALA A 335 16.27 -3.13 13.48
N PHE A 336 15.28 -3.49 12.66
CA PHE A 336 14.17 -4.35 13.04
C PHE A 336 14.64 -5.75 13.47
N LYS A 337 15.53 -6.38 12.69
CA LYS A 337 16.13 -7.68 13.05
C LYS A 337 16.82 -7.62 14.41
N ARG A 338 17.62 -6.58 14.68
CA ARG A 338 18.28 -6.37 15.99
C ARG A 338 17.25 -6.18 17.11
N GLN A 339 16.14 -5.49 16.85
CA GLN A 339 15.08 -5.30 17.83
C GLN A 339 14.38 -6.63 18.17
N VAL A 340 14.08 -7.45 17.16
CA VAL A 340 13.49 -8.79 17.36
C VAL A 340 14.44 -9.67 18.18
N GLN A 341 15.71 -9.74 17.82
CA GLN A 341 16.71 -10.52 18.59
C GLN A 341 16.82 -10.04 20.05
N ARG A 342 16.80 -8.73 20.30
CA ARG A 342 16.78 -8.19 21.67
C ARG A 342 15.51 -8.60 22.42
N SER A 343 14.37 -8.63 21.75
CA SER A 343 13.11 -9.06 22.36
C SER A 343 13.12 -10.56 22.69
N GLU A 344 13.70 -11.37 21.82
CA GLU A 344 13.86 -12.82 21.99
C GLU A 344 14.80 -13.15 23.15
N VAL A 345 15.97 -12.50 23.23
CA VAL A 345 16.90 -12.66 24.37
C VAL A 345 16.22 -12.27 25.68
N ARG A 346 15.44 -11.18 25.70
CA ARG A 346 14.69 -10.78 26.90
C ARG A 346 13.63 -11.82 27.27
N LEU A 347 12.98 -12.43 26.29
CA LEU A 347 11.96 -13.46 26.52
C LEU A 347 12.60 -14.73 27.06
N HIS A 348 13.68 -15.22 26.46
CA HIS A 348 14.46 -16.37 26.97
C HIS A 348 15.01 -16.11 28.38
N THR A 349 15.52 -14.91 28.66
CA THR A 349 16.01 -14.57 30.00
C THR A 349 14.88 -14.58 31.04
N ARG A 350 13.66 -14.18 30.65
CA ARG A 350 12.49 -14.25 31.55
C ARG A 350 12.02 -15.69 31.74
N LEU A 351 12.04 -16.50 30.68
CA LEU A 351 11.63 -17.90 30.70
C LEU A 351 12.58 -18.76 31.54
N GLY A 352 13.89 -18.58 31.38
CA GLY A 352 14.91 -19.27 32.20
C GLY A 352 14.90 -18.87 33.67
N LYS A 353 14.30 -17.72 34.04
CA LYS A 353 14.05 -17.36 35.45
C LYS A 353 12.81 -18.04 36.04
N LEU A 354 11.88 -18.50 35.20
CA LEU A 354 10.66 -19.19 35.61
C LEU A 354 10.89 -20.72 35.72
N GLU A 355 11.76 -21.28 34.89
CA GLU A 355 12.07 -22.71 34.85
C GLU A 355 12.57 -23.30 36.19
N PRO A 356 13.56 -22.72 36.92
CA PRO A 356 14.00 -23.27 38.20
C PRO A 356 12.93 -23.16 39.31
N ARG A 357 11.95 -22.25 39.17
CA ARG A 357 10.82 -22.16 40.13
C ARG A 357 9.80 -23.29 39.94
N MET A 358 9.76 -23.93 38.77
CA MET A 358 8.91 -25.10 38.56
C MET A 358 9.56 -26.39 39.07
N GLU A 359 10.89 -26.52 38.99
CA GLU A 359 11.61 -27.68 39.53
C GLU A 359 11.65 -27.72 41.07
N ASP A 360 11.76 -26.56 41.74
CA ASP A 360 11.70 -26.52 43.22
C ASP A 360 10.27 -26.73 43.76
N GLY A 361 9.24 -26.42 42.96
CA GLY A 361 7.84 -26.70 43.31
C GLY A 361 7.49 -28.19 43.30
N THR A 362 8.21 -29.00 42.51
CA THR A 362 7.89 -30.45 42.38
C THR A 362 8.37 -31.28 43.58
N LYS A 363 9.26 -30.75 44.43
CA LYS A 363 9.70 -31.45 45.66
C LYS A 363 8.76 -31.26 46.85
N HIS A 364 7.80 -30.32 46.78
CA HIS A 364 6.83 -30.09 47.85
C HIS A 364 5.44 -30.69 47.61
N ASP A 365 5.18 -31.32 46.46
CA ASP A 365 3.90 -31.95 46.11
C ASP A 365 3.80 -33.45 46.41
N ASN A 366 4.49 -33.93 47.46
CA ASN A 366 4.19 -35.24 48.08
C ASN A 366 2.95 -35.21 49.00
N LEU A 367 2.14 -34.14 48.95
CA LEU A 367 0.84 -34.03 49.62
C LEU A 367 -0.32 -34.04 48.60
N ARG A 368 -0.16 -34.77 47.49
CA ARG A 368 -1.29 -35.10 46.61
C ARG A 368 -2.10 -36.21 47.25
N GLY A 369 -2.93 -35.81 48.23
CA GLY A 369 -3.99 -36.65 48.76
C GLY A 369 -4.90 -37.13 47.63
N ASP A 370 -5.31 -38.39 47.74
CA ASP A 370 -6.26 -39.07 46.89
C ASP A 370 -7.53 -38.21 46.70
N PHE A 371 -7.64 -37.57 45.54
CA PHE A 371 -8.91 -37.04 45.09
C PHE A 371 -9.67 -38.18 44.38
N PRO A 372 -10.88 -38.53 44.83
CA PRO A 372 -11.66 -39.59 44.21
C PRO A 372 -11.99 -39.24 42.77
N VAL A 373 -11.65 -40.18 41.89
CA VAL A 373 -12.03 -40.18 40.47
C VAL A 373 -13.56 -40.24 40.40
N ILE A 374 -14.21 -39.11 40.13
CA ILE A 374 -15.60 -39.08 39.71
C ILE A 374 -15.62 -39.52 38.24
N VAL A 375 -15.90 -40.81 38.04
CA VAL A 375 -16.18 -41.40 36.73
C VAL A 375 -17.57 -40.93 36.30
N ASP A 376 -17.65 -39.85 35.54
CA ASP A 376 -18.91 -39.43 34.92
C ASP A 376 -19.16 -40.26 33.65
N SER A 377 -20.01 -41.28 33.82
CA SER A 377 -20.42 -42.22 32.77
C SER A 377 -21.73 -41.74 32.14
N ARG A 378 -21.66 -40.83 31.16
CA ARG A 378 -22.77 -40.56 30.23
C ARG A 378 -22.22 -40.45 28.81
N SER A 379 -22.30 -41.55 28.08
CA SER A 379 -23.32 -41.82 27.06
C SER A 379 -23.18 -40.87 25.85
N LEU A 380 -22.53 -41.34 24.79
CA LEU A 380 -23.21 -41.90 23.61
C LEU A 380 -24.02 -40.85 22.85
N GLY A 381 -23.50 -40.45 21.68
CA GLY A 381 -24.27 -39.71 20.70
C GLY A 381 -23.41 -39.22 19.54
N GLN A 382 -23.34 -40.04 18.48
CA GLN A 382 -23.47 -39.68 17.05
C GLN A 382 -22.81 -38.36 16.59
N GLY A 383 -22.00 -38.29 15.53
CA GLY A 383 -21.77 -39.16 14.39
C GLY A 383 -21.09 -38.26 13.34
N ARG A 384 -20.02 -38.75 12.71
CA ARG A 384 -19.37 -38.08 11.58
C ARG A 384 -20.03 -38.56 10.27
N PRO A 385 -20.34 -37.68 9.32
CA PRO A 385 -20.33 -38.05 7.92
C PRO A 385 -18.97 -37.72 7.29
N GLY A 386 -18.58 -38.60 6.37
CA GLY A 386 -17.28 -38.69 5.75
C GLY A 386 -16.96 -37.56 4.77
N ARG A 387 -15.65 -37.36 4.61
CA ARG A 387 -15.04 -36.51 3.60
C ARG A 387 -14.73 -37.40 2.41
N ALA A 388 -15.48 -37.23 1.32
CA ALA A 388 -15.20 -37.86 0.05
C ALA A 388 -14.01 -37.16 -0.61
N GLU A 389 -13.03 -37.97 -1.01
CA GLU A 389 -11.98 -37.66 -1.95
C GLU A 389 -12.60 -37.56 -3.34
N TYR A 390 -12.23 -36.54 -4.11
CA TYR A 390 -12.30 -36.59 -5.57
C TYR A 390 -10.96 -36.13 -6.13
N TYR A 391 -10.25 -37.11 -6.70
CA TYR A 391 -9.31 -36.93 -7.79
C TYR A 391 -10.10 -36.87 -9.09
N GLN A 392 -9.91 -35.81 -9.88
CA GLN A 392 -9.60 -35.87 -11.31
C GLN A 392 -9.05 -34.52 -11.77
#